data_AF-A0A1N6N9A6-F1
#
_entry.id   AF-A0A1N6N9A6-F1
#
_cell.length_a   1.000
_cell.length_b   1.000
_cell.length_c   1.000
_cell.angle_alpha   90.00
_cell.angle_beta   90.00
_cell.angle_gamma   90.00
#
_symmetry.space_group_name_H-M   'P 1'
#
loop_
_entity.id
_entity.type
_entity.pdbx_description
1 polymer ?
#
loop_
_entity_poly.entity_id
_entity_poly.type
_entity_poly.pdbx_seq_one_letter_code
_entity_poly.pdbx_strand_id
1 'polypeptide(L)' 'MNKETLLDAIEAKRTELLNVAFKNGLTSPLAIQHSQELDQLLNLYDELHIQTIKKAHVK' A
#
# COMPACT_ATOMS: atom_id res chain seq x y z
N MET A 1 -12.40 -1.78 -8.18
CA MET A 1 -11.86 -1.94 -6.80
C MET A 1 -12.30 -0.70 -6.03
N ASN A 2 -12.94 -0.85 -4.88
CA ASN A 2 -13.40 0.29 -4.07
C ASN A 2 -12.25 0.80 -3.19
N LYS A 3 -12.29 2.09 -2.84
CA LYS A 3 -11.27 2.74 -2.01
C LYS A 3 -11.08 2.03 -0.66
N GLU A 4 -12.17 1.60 -0.04
CA GLU A 4 -12.16 0.86 1.24
C GLU A 4 -11.44 -0.49 1.10
N THR A 5 -11.75 -1.27 0.06
CA THR A 5 -11.08 -2.56 -0.20
C THR A 5 -9.58 -2.41 -0.41
N LEU A 6 -9.15 -1.29 -1.01
CA LEU A 6 -7.72 -0.99 -1.18
C LEU A 6 -7.05 -0.59 0.14
N LEU A 7 -7.75 0.17 0.99
CA LEU A 7 -7.27 0.51 2.34
C LEU A 7 -7.13 -0.75 3.21
N ASP A 8 -8.11 -1.65 3.17
CA ASP A 8 -8.05 -2.93 3.88
C ASP A 8 -6.85 -3.77 3.41
N ALA A 9 -6.59 -3.79 2.10
CA ALA A 9 -5.43 -4.48 1.54
C ALA A 9 -4.09 -3.86 1.99
N ILE A 10 -4.02 -2.53 2.07
CA ILE A 10 -2.84 -1.80 2.58
C ILE A 10 -2.60 -2.13 4.06
N GLU A 11 -3.63 -2.09 4.91
CA GLU A 11 -3.51 -2.40 6.34
C GLU A 11 -3.10 -3.86 6.58
N ALA A 12 -3.72 -4.80 5.86
CA ALA A 12 -3.36 -6.21 5.92
C ALA A 12 -1.88 -6.40 5.53
N LYS A 13 -1.46 -5.83 4.39
CA LYS A 13 -0.09 -5.96 3.89
C LYS A 13 0.94 -5.30 4.80
N ARG A 14 0.59 -4.17 5.42
CA ARG A 14 1.43 -3.50 6.41
C ARG A 14 1.65 -4.37 7.64
N THR A 15 0.61 -5.05 8.12
CA THR A 15 0.70 -5.99 9.24
C THR A 15 1.57 -7.20 8.88
N GLU A 16 1.44 -7.73 7.66
CA GLU A 16 2.32 -8.79 7.16
C GLU A 16 3.77 -8.35 7.08
N LEU A 17 4.04 -7.17 6.50
CA LEU A 17 5.38 -6.59 6.45
C LEU A 17 5.98 -6.43 7.85
N LEU A 18 5.22 -5.92 8.81
CA LEU A 18 5.67 -5.76 10.19
C LEU A 18 6.04 -7.13 10.80
N ASN A 19 5.20 -8.14 10.62
CA ASN A 19 5.46 -9.50 11.10
C ASN A 19 6.71 -10.11 10.44
N VAL A 20 6.86 -9.95 9.13
CA VAL A 20 8.03 -10.44 8.38
C VAL A 20 9.29 -9.72 8.81
N ALA A 21 9.23 -8.40 8.99
CA ALA A 21 10.33 -7.58 9.47
C ALA A 21 10.73 -7.95 10.90
N PHE A 22 9.75 -8.25 11.77
CA PHE A 22 10.01 -8.71 13.13
C PHE A 22 10.69 -10.08 13.17
N LYS A 23 10.29 -10.99 12.29
CA LYS A 23 10.82 -12.37 12.24
C LYS A 23 12.16 -12.49 11.52
N ASN A 24 12.32 -11.79 10.40
CA ASN A 24 13.44 -11.96 9.47
C ASN A 24 14.37 -10.74 9.42
N GLY A 25 13.98 -9.62 10.05
CA GLY A 25 14.65 -8.33 9.91
C GLY A 25 14.18 -7.55 8.69
N LEU A 26 14.21 -6.22 8.79
CA LEU A 26 13.81 -5.29 7.73
C LEU A 26 14.69 -5.38 6.48
N THR A 27 15.94 -5.84 6.62
CA THR A 27 16.89 -6.01 5.50
C THR A 27 16.77 -7.37 4.83
N SER A 28 15.89 -8.25 5.32
CA SER A 28 15.68 -9.53 4.66
C SER A 28 15.06 -9.33 3.28
N PRO A 29 15.43 -10.14 2.28
CA PRO A 29 14.81 -10.08 0.95
C PRO A 29 13.28 -10.18 1.04
N LEU A 30 12.77 -10.98 1.97
CA LEU A 30 11.35 -11.13 2.21
C LEU A 30 10.71 -9.82 2.70
N ALA A 31 11.28 -9.15 3.72
CA ALA A 31 10.76 -7.86 4.17
C ALA A 31 10.82 -6.79 3.06
N ILE A 32 11.88 -6.80 2.26
CA ILE A 32 12.01 -5.89 1.11
C ILE A 32 10.92 -6.14 0.07
N GLN A 33 10.64 -7.40 -0.27
CA GLN A 33 9.55 -7.75 -1.20
C GLN A 33 8.19 -7.30 -0.65
N HIS A 34 7.89 -7.58 0.61
CA HIS A 34 6.65 -7.14 1.24
C HIS A 34 6.53 -5.60 1.29
N SER A 35 7.66 -4.89 1.45
CA SER A 35 7.70 -3.42 1.39
C SER A 35 7.39 -2.90 -0.01
N GLN A 36 7.96 -3.53 -1.05
CA GLN A 36 7.70 -3.15 -2.44
C GLN A 36 6.23 -3.38 -2.84
N GLU A 37 5.65 -4.49 -2.39
CA GLU A 37 4.23 -4.78 -2.64
C GLU A 37 3.31 -3.80 -1.90
N LEU A 38 3.67 -3.40 -0.67
CA LEU A 38 2.96 -2.37 0.07
C LEU A 38 3.05 -1.01 -0.64
N ASP A 39 4.22 -0.63 -1.13
CA ASP A 39 4.42 0.60 -1.91
C ASP A 39 3.57 0.61 -3.18
N GLN A 40 3.44 -0.52 -3.88
CA GLN A 40 2.56 -0.62 -5.06
C GLN A 40 1.09 -0.37 -4.72
N LEU A 41 0.61 -0.90 -3.58
CA LEU A 41 -0.76 -0.67 -3.11
C LEU A 41 -0.98 0.80 -2.71
N LEU A 42 0.01 1.42 -2.07
CA LEU A 42 -0.02 2.84 -1.71
C LEU A 42 -0.03 3.73 -2.96
N ASN A 43 0.82 3.44 -3.94
CA ASN A 43 0.84 4.16 -5.21
C ASN A 43 -0.50 4.04 -5.94
N LEU A 44 -1.12 2.86 -5.96
CA LEU A 44 -2.44 2.68 -6.55
C LEU A 44 -3.52 3.49 -5.81
N TYR A 45 -3.42 3.58 -4.48
CA TYR A 45 -4.32 4.39 -3.68
C TYR A 45 -4.14 5.88 -3.96
N ASP A 46 -2.89 6.34 -4.04
CA ASP A 46 -2.54 7.71 -4.38
C ASP A 46 -3.00 8.07 -5.79
N GLU A 47 -2.85 7.20 -6.79
CA GLU A 47 -3.38 7.42 -8.13
C GLU A 47 -4.91 7.57 -8.12
N LEU A 48 -5.62 6.69 -7.42
CA LEU A 48 -7.08 6.79 -7.27
C LEU A 48 -7.48 8.08 -6.54
N HIS A 49 -6.71 8.49 -5.52
CA HIS A 49 -6.99 9.69 -4.74
C HIS A 49 -6.70 10.97 -5.54
N ILE A 50 -5.55 11.04 -6.22
CA ILE A 50 -5.15 12.13 -7.10
C ILE A 50 -6.12 12.28 -8.28
N GLN A 51 -6.61 11.18 -8.86
CA GLN A 51 -7.63 11.24 -9.91
C GLN A 51 -8.98 11.77 -9.39
N THR A 52 -9.31 11.50 -8.13
CA THR A 52 -10.50 12.07 -7.49
C THR A 52 -10.37 13.58 -7.29
N ILE A 53 -9.19 14.06 -6.89
CA ILE A 53 -8.90 15.49 -6.73
C ILE A 53 -8.85 16.21 -8.09
N LYS A 54 -8.25 15.61 -9.13
CA LYS A 54 -8.24 16.18 -10.49
C LYS A 54 -9.65 16.33 -11.08
N LYS A 55 -10.58 15.41 -10.81
CA LYS A 55 -11.99 15.54 -11.22
C LYS A 55 -12.75 16.64 -10.48
N ALA A 56 -12.33 17.00 -9.27
CA ALA A 56 -12.97 18.05 -8.48
C ALA A 56 -12.54 19.48 -8.90
N HIS A 57 -11.37 19.63 -9.51
CA HIS A 57 -10.87 20.92 -9.99
C HIS A 57 -11.26 21.24 -11.45
N VAL A 58 -11.82 20.27 -12.18
CA VAL A 58 -12.42 20.45 -13.50
C VAL A 58 -13.95 20.42 -13.35
N LYS A 59 -14.51 21.44 -12.69
CA LYS A 59 -15.94 21.71 -12.71
C LYS A 59 -16.20 23.21 -12.60
#